data_AF-A0A1F8UMQ1-F1
#
_entry.id   AF-A0A1F8UMQ1-F1
#
_cell.length_a   1.000
_cell.length_b   1.000
_cell.length_c   1.000
_cell.angle_alpha   90.00
_cell.angle_beta   90.00
_cell.angle_gamma   90.00
#
_symmetry.space_group_name_H-M   'P 1'
#
loop_
_entity.id
_entity.type
_entity.pdbx_description
1 polymer ?
#
loop_
_entity_poly.entity_id
_entity_poly.type
_entity_poly.pdbx_seq_one_letter_code
_entity_poly.pdbx_strand_id
1 'polypeptide(L)'
;MKQNNLDGYDRFINDLTSYYSQFENTRGEITLFKEAYKKAIEQELPERENQRNFQIRDFTNSTGLNINLSFENLYCKQDEEKKLVVGTVSPNWDNGWRNISENGFVSEQISDFFYFAKQYIHRSYEINLIVAIAIVYGRACDFRGRELRQMQLPFSNEEYLEFTRSSLKDETTRTVRLVHYLKIINSLDPWVNKANYYYVRAIDLRNRNFFEEAITCLDNTVDIIIQYLKFKKKIPTLHRNIMIKDLQKEMGVNNKVCEDLERLYLLRCKFSAHPAQSKWWDFSEIYEDDIDNIFRSVQNVLVKFFQYENRNRNIEPNPENWTEWFCQNADVLFDAVWFHRIP
;
A
#
# COMPACT_ATOMS: atom_id res chain seq x y z
N MET A 1 -11.06 31.45 -3.20
CA MET A 1 -10.10 31.14 -4.29
C MET A 1 -9.16 30.07 -3.77
N LYS A 2 -9.44 28.79 -4.08
CA LYS A 2 -8.55 27.69 -3.73
C LYS A 2 -7.35 27.75 -4.66
N GLN A 3 -6.16 27.81 -4.08
CA GLN A 3 -4.90 27.72 -4.79
C GLN A 3 -4.83 26.28 -5.36
N ASN A 4 -5.02 26.14 -6.67
CA ASN A 4 -4.91 24.85 -7.35
C ASN A 4 -3.51 24.28 -7.09
N ASN A 5 -3.43 23.15 -6.39
CA ASN A 5 -2.21 22.33 -6.28
C ASN A 5 -1.90 21.74 -7.67
N LEU A 6 -1.29 22.55 -8.53
CA LEU A 6 -0.80 22.18 -9.87
C LEU A 6 0.53 21.41 -9.82
N ASP A 7 1.15 21.29 -8.64
CA ASP A 7 2.52 20.78 -8.48
C ASP A 7 2.65 19.26 -8.78
N GLY A 8 1.63 18.44 -8.45
CA GLY A 8 1.64 17.00 -8.73
C GLY A 8 1.45 16.66 -10.21
N TYR A 9 0.47 17.30 -10.86
CA TYR A 9 0.18 17.13 -12.29
C TYR A 9 1.32 17.60 -13.19
N ASP A 10 1.89 18.78 -12.92
CA ASP A 10 2.99 19.30 -13.74
C ASP A 10 4.25 18.41 -13.62
N ARG A 11 4.55 17.91 -12.42
CA ARG A 11 5.62 16.92 -12.22
C ARG A 11 5.33 15.62 -12.97
N PHE A 12 4.12 15.10 -12.88
CA PHE A 12 3.70 13.89 -13.60
C PHE A 12 3.97 14.01 -15.11
N ILE A 13 3.49 15.09 -15.74
CA ILE A 13 3.68 15.30 -17.19
C ILE A 13 5.18 15.43 -17.53
N ASN A 14 5.97 16.09 -16.68
CA ASN A 14 7.41 16.24 -16.88
C ASN A 14 8.17 14.91 -16.71
N ASP A 15 7.87 14.14 -15.67
CA ASP A 15 8.50 12.83 -15.40
C ASP A 15 8.12 11.84 -16.51
N LEU A 16 6.87 11.85 -16.96
CA LEU A 16 6.39 11.04 -18.10
C LEU A 16 7.10 11.39 -19.41
N THR A 17 7.21 12.69 -19.69
CA THR A 17 7.95 13.18 -20.86
C THR A 17 9.40 12.72 -20.82
N SER A 18 10.02 12.85 -19.65
CA SER A 18 11.41 12.46 -19.43
C SER A 18 11.59 10.95 -19.63
N TYR A 19 10.68 10.13 -19.12
CA TYR A 19 10.69 8.69 -19.31
C TYR A 19 10.63 8.30 -20.80
N TYR A 20 9.59 8.73 -21.54
CA TYR A 20 9.45 8.37 -22.96
C TYR A 20 10.51 9.01 -23.85
N SER A 21 11.22 10.07 -23.42
CA SER A 21 12.32 10.63 -24.20
C SER A 21 13.58 9.76 -24.22
N GLN A 22 13.71 8.84 -23.25
CA GLN A 22 14.86 7.95 -23.10
C GLN A 22 14.86 6.81 -24.12
N PHE A 23 13.69 6.43 -24.66
CA PHE A 23 13.59 5.35 -25.63
C PHE A 23 13.52 5.88 -27.06
N GLU A 24 14.31 5.26 -27.93
CA GLU A 24 14.45 5.66 -29.34
C GLU A 24 13.13 5.55 -30.11
N ASN A 25 12.33 4.52 -29.80
CA ASN A 25 11.04 4.26 -30.42
C ASN A 25 9.92 5.22 -29.98
N THR A 26 10.06 5.93 -28.84
CA THR A 26 9.01 6.82 -28.31
C THR A 26 9.38 8.30 -28.36
N ARG A 27 10.65 8.63 -28.64
CA ARG A 27 11.15 10.02 -28.69
C ARG A 27 10.42 10.89 -29.70
N GLY A 28 10.03 10.34 -30.85
CA GLY A 28 9.28 11.06 -31.89
C GLY A 28 7.82 11.34 -31.53
N GLU A 29 7.29 10.70 -30.48
CA GLU A 29 5.87 10.70 -30.14
C GLU A 29 5.55 11.50 -28.87
N ILE A 30 6.55 12.13 -28.26
CA ILE A 30 6.42 12.87 -26.99
C ILE A 30 5.26 13.88 -27.01
N THR A 31 5.10 14.61 -28.12
CA THR A 31 4.02 15.59 -28.26
C THR A 31 2.65 14.90 -28.23
N LEU A 32 2.52 13.76 -28.94
CA LEU A 32 1.29 12.97 -28.95
C LEU A 32 0.97 12.40 -27.56
N PHE A 33 1.99 11.94 -26.82
CA PHE A 33 1.81 11.53 -25.43
C PHE A 33 1.27 12.67 -24.57
N LYS A 34 1.88 13.85 -24.61
CA LYS A 34 1.44 15.02 -23.83
C LYS A 34 -0.01 15.39 -24.14
N GLU A 35 -0.36 15.46 -25.42
CA GLU A 35 -1.72 15.81 -25.85
C GLU A 35 -2.74 14.77 -25.43
N ALA A 36 -2.41 13.49 -25.57
CA ALA A 36 -3.31 12.39 -25.23
C ALA A 36 -3.49 12.24 -23.70
N TYR A 37 -2.44 12.42 -22.89
CA TYR A 37 -2.57 12.48 -21.43
C TYR A 37 -3.37 13.70 -20.98
N LYS A 38 -3.14 14.87 -21.58
CA LYS A 38 -3.92 16.07 -21.30
C LYS A 38 -5.40 15.84 -21.61
N LYS A 39 -5.71 15.26 -22.77
CA LYS A 39 -7.09 14.89 -23.14
C LYS A 39 -7.69 13.88 -22.16
N ALA A 40 -6.95 12.84 -21.79
CA ALA A 40 -7.42 11.84 -20.84
C ALA A 40 -7.78 12.46 -19.49
N ILE A 41 -6.95 13.37 -18.98
CA ILE A 41 -7.09 13.93 -17.63
C ILE A 41 -8.09 15.09 -17.60
N GLU A 42 -8.06 15.98 -18.59
CA GLU A 42 -8.89 17.20 -18.59
C GLU A 42 -10.28 16.99 -19.20
N GLN A 43 -10.50 15.91 -19.96
CA GLN A 43 -11.77 15.64 -20.65
C GLN A 43 -12.37 14.31 -20.21
N GLU A 44 -11.66 13.20 -20.42
CA GLU A 44 -12.23 11.85 -20.27
C GLU A 44 -12.44 11.44 -18.80
N LEU A 45 -11.49 11.73 -17.90
CA LEU A 45 -11.63 11.45 -16.47
C LEU A 45 -12.85 12.17 -15.85
N PRO A 46 -13.04 13.50 -16.04
CA PRO A 46 -14.23 14.19 -15.55
C PRO A 46 -15.56 13.57 -16.02
N GLU A 47 -15.65 13.17 -17.30
CA GLU A 47 -16.86 12.55 -17.86
C GLU A 47 -17.19 11.19 -17.21
N ARG A 48 -16.18 10.53 -16.65
CA ARG A 48 -16.27 9.20 -16.03
C ARG A 48 -16.20 9.27 -14.50
N GLU A 49 -16.29 10.45 -13.91
CA GLU A 49 -16.12 10.69 -12.47
C GLU A 49 -17.06 9.83 -11.60
N ASN A 50 -18.23 9.45 -12.11
CA ASN A 50 -19.19 8.61 -11.37
C ASN A 50 -19.11 7.12 -11.70
N GLN A 51 -18.25 6.71 -12.65
CA GLN A 51 -18.09 5.32 -13.01
C GLN A 51 -17.15 4.62 -12.00
N ARG A 52 -17.54 3.43 -11.56
CA ARG A 52 -16.78 2.65 -10.57
C ARG A 52 -16.49 1.25 -11.10
N ASN A 53 -15.38 0.69 -10.63
CA ASN A 53 -15.02 -0.70 -10.83
C ASN A 53 -15.10 -1.43 -9.49
N PHE A 54 -15.75 -2.59 -9.46
CA PHE A 54 -15.76 -3.46 -8.30
C PHE A 54 -14.94 -4.71 -8.61
N GLN A 55 -13.97 -4.99 -7.76
CA GLN A 55 -13.06 -6.13 -7.87
C GLN A 55 -13.28 -7.09 -6.71
N ILE A 56 -13.47 -8.37 -7.00
CA ILE A 56 -13.54 -9.46 -6.02
C ILE A 56 -12.27 -10.32 -6.15
N ARG A 57 -11.67 -10.66 -5.01
CA ARG A 57 -10.43 -11.44 -4.93
C ARG A 57 -10.38 -12.30 -3.68
N ASP A 58 -9.90 -13.54 -3.79
CA ASP A 58 -9.63 -14.39 -2.62
C ASP A 58 -8.26 -14.10 -2.00
N PHE A 59 -8.20 -14.20 -0.67
CA PHE A 59 -6.95 -14.08 0.08
C PHE A 59 -6.38 -15.47 0.39
N THR A 60 -5.12 -15.66 0.08
CA THR A 60 -4.34 -16.82 0.52
C THR A 60 -4.04 -16.77 2.01
N ASN A 61 -3.78 -17.94 2.62
CA ASN A 61 -3.54 -18.11 4.06
C ASN A 61 -4.68 -17.60 4.97
N SER A 62 -5.87 -17.39 4.43
CA SER A 62 -7.00 -16.81 5.16
C SER A 62 -7.95 -17.86 5.77
N THR A 63 -7.75 -19.14 5.47
CA THR A 63 -8.64 -20.23 5.90
C THR A 63 -8.85 -20.24 7.41
N GLY A 64 -10.12 -20.24 7.82
CA GLY A 64 -10.53 -20.26 9.23
C GLY A 64 -10.53 -18.89 9.91
N LEU A 65 -10.19 -17.79 9.22
CA LEU A 65 -10.46 -16.44 9.72
C LEU A 65 -11.94 -16.13 9.52
N ASN A 66 -12.70 -16.06 10.61
CA ASN A 66 -14.10 -15.65 10.58
C ASN A 66 -14.21 -14.12 10.58
N ILE A 67 -14.20 -13.52 9.38
CA ILE A 67 -14.28 -12.07 9.20
C ILE A 67 -15.35 -11.79 8.15
N ASN A 68 -16.42 -11.13 8.59
CA ASN A 68 -17.39 -10.48 7.71
C ASN A 68 -17.38 -8.98 8.02
N LEU A 69 -17.09 -8.16 7.02
CA LEU A 69 -16.94 -6.72 7.18
C LEU A 69 -17.38 -5.95 5.94
N SER A 70 -18.00 -4.81 6.20
CA SER A 70 -18.27 -3.77 5.21
C SER A 70 -17.73 -2.46 5.76
N PHE A 71 -16.79 -1.85 5.05
CA PHE A 71 -16.12 -0.62 5.44
C PHE A 71 -15.77 0.21 4.21
N GLU A 72 -16.54 1.28 3.96
CA GLU A 72 -16.32 2.20 2.84
C GLU A 72 -16.25 1.46 1.49
N ASN A 73 -15.09 1.52 0.82
CA ASN A 73 -14.82 0.87 -0.47
C ASN A 73 -14.28 -0.57 -0.32
N LEU A 74 -14.34 -1.16 0.86
CA LEU A 74 -13.82 -2.48 1.18
C LEU A 74 -14.90 -3.38 1.82
N TYR A 75 -15.02 -4.58 1.29
CA TYR A 75 -15.96 -5.60 1.72
C TYR A 75 -15.20 -6.91 1.88
N CYS A 76 -15.54 -7.71 2.89
CA CYS A 76 -14.91 -8.99 3.15
C CYS A 76 -15.94 -9.97 3.68
N LYS A 77 -15.89 -11.21 3.20
CA LYS A 77 -16.68 -12.32 3.73
C LYS A 77 -15.93 -13.63 3.58
N GLN A 78 -16.44 -14.69 4.19
CA GLN A 78 -15.99 -16.04 3.91
C GLN A 78 -16.68 -16.63 2.68
N ASP A 79 -15.93 -17.40 1.88
CA ASP A 79 -16.49 -18.32 0.89
C ASP A 79 -16.86 -19.67 1.52
N GLU A 80 -17.35 -20.59 0.67
CA GLU A 80 -17.73 -21.95 1.05
C GLU A 80 -16.53 -22.78 1.59
N GLU A 81 -15.31 -22.45 1.15
CA GLU A 81 -14.06 -23.08 1.61
C GLU A 81 -13.49 -22.43 2.89
N LYS A 82 -14.23 -21.50 3.51
CA LYS A 82 -13.84 -20.72 4.69
C LYS A 82 -12.59 -19.86 4.46
N LYS A 83 -12.28 -19.51 3.22
CA LYS A 83 -11.29 -18.50 2.84
C LYS A 83 -11.98 -17.14 2.81
N LEU A 84 -11.19 -16.09 3.02
CA LEU A 84 -11.68 -14.73 2.87
C LEU A 84 -11.70 -14.36 1.40
N VAL A 85 -12.84 -13.83 0.98
CA VAL A 85 -13.04 -13.19 -0.32
C VAL A 85 -13.33 -11.72 -0.07
N VAL A 86 -12.59 -10.87 -0.78
CA VAL A 86 -12.52 -9.44 -0.55
C VAL A 86 -13.00 -8.71 -1.80
N GLY A 87 -13.98 -7.83 -1.61
CA GLY A 87 -14.49 -6.92 -2.62
C GLY A 87 -13.94 -5.53 -2.40
N THR A 88 -13.44 -4.86 -3.43
CA THR A 88 -13.00 -3.46 -3.36
C THR A 88 -13.59 -2.62 -4.48
N VAL A 89 -13.91 -1.36 -4.20
CA VAL A 89 -14.45 -0.39 -5.16
C VAL A 89 -13.38 0.65 -5.50
N SER A 90 -13.19 0.94 -6.78
CA SER A 90 -12.29 1.99 -7.28
C SER A 90 -12.92 2.76 -8.44
N PRO A 91 -12.30 3.84 -8.93
CA PRO A 91 -12.71 4.49 -10.18
C PRO A 91 -12.57 3.55 -11.38
N ASN A 92 -13.47 3.67 -12.35
CA ASN A 92 -13.40 2.90 -13.59
C ASN A 92 -12.38 3.47 -14.59
N TRP A 93 -11.12 3.57 -14.19
CA TRP A 93 -10.08 4.18 -15.00
C TRP A 93 -9.53 3.28 -16.11
N ASP A 94 -9.82 2.00 -16.17
CA ASP A 94 -9.24 1.10 -17.20
C ASP A 94 -9.98 1.08 -18.54
N ASN A 95 -11.11 1.77 -18.64
CA ASN A 95 -11.97 1.76 -19.83
C ASN A 95 -11.92 3.07 -20.58
N GLY A 96 -12.04 3.03 -21.92
CA GLY A 96 -12.29 4.20 -22.77
C GLY A 96 -11.06 4.90 -23.35
N TRP A 97 -9.92 4.21 -23.48
CA TRP A 97 -8.65 4.79 -23.96
C TRP A 97 -8.30 4.50 -25.42
N ARG A 98 -8.99 3.53 -26.04
CA ARG A 98 -8.63 2.97 -27.36
C ARG A 98 -8.44 4.01 -28.46
N ASN A 99 -9.16 5.13 -28.39
CA ASN A 99 -9.15 6.20 -29.40
C ASN A 99 -8.74 7.55 -28.81
N ILE A 100 -7.95 7.56 -27.73
CA ILE A 100 -7.50 8.81 -27.11
C ILE A 100 -6.52 9.56 -28.02
N SER A 101 -5.73 8.84 -28.81
CA SER A 101 -4.79 9.33 -29.83
C SER A 101 -5.02 8.61 -31.16
N GLU A 102 -4.72 9.28 -32.28
CA GLU A 102 -4.66 8.65 -33.60
C GLU A 102 -3.53 7.61 -33.69
N ASN A 103 -2.50 7.74 -32.85
CA ASN A 103 -1.45 6.76 -32.71
C ASN A 103 -1.90 5.64 -31.75
N GLY A 104 -2.01 4.42 -32.28
CA GLY A 104 -2.43 3.25 -31.51
C GLY A 104 -1.50 2.88 -30.36
N PHE A 105 -0.19 3.04 -30.53
CA PHE A 105 0.79 2.77 -29.47
C PHE A 105 0.63 3.76 -28.31
N VAL A 106 0.45 5.05 -28.59
CA VAL A 106 0.18 6.06 -27.56
C VAL A 106 -1.10 5.74 -26.78
N SER A 107 -2.15 5.31 -27.49
CA SER A 107 -3.42 4.93 -26.86
C SER A 107 -3.28 3.67 -25.98
N GLU A 108 -2.50 2.69 -26.39
CA GLU A 108 -2.18 1.49 -25.61
C GLU A 108 -1.43 1.85 -24.32
N GLN A 109 -0.38 2.67 -24.41
CA GLN A 109 0.40 3.10 -23.25
C GLN A 109 -0.44 3.87 -22.21
N ILE A 110 -1.36 4.73 -22.66
CA ILE A 110 -2.31 5.41 -21.77
C ILE A 110 -3.25 4.40 -21.11
N SER A 111 -3.75 3.45 -21.89
CA SER A 111 -4.61 2.39 -21.39
C SER A 111 -3.91 1.56 -20.30
N ASP A 112 -2.65 1.17 -20.53
CA ASP A 112 -1.85 0.41 -19.57
C ASP A 112 -1.62 1.19 -18.28
N PHE A 113 -1.24 2.46 -18.38
CA PHE A 113 -1.04 3.31 -17.20
C PHE A 113 -2.29 3.37 -16.32
N PHE A 114 -3.45 3.68 -16.91
CA PHE A 114 -4.68 3.81 -16.14
C PHE A 114 -5.20 2.46 -15.63
N TYR A 115 -4.96 1.35 -16.35
CA TYR A 115 -5.21 0.01 -15.84
C TYR A 115 -4.40 -0.26 -14.56
N PHE A 116 -3.10 0.03 -14.57
CA PHE A 116 -2.25 -0.17 -13.40
C PHE A 116 -2.57 0.81 -12.26
N ALA A 117 -2.94 2.06 -12.57
CA ALA A 117 -3.37 3.03 -11.56
C ALA A 117 -4.65 2.56 -10.84
N LYS A 118 -5.62 2.01 -11.58
CA LYS A 118 -6.81 1.35 -11.00
C LYS A 118 -6.41 0.18 -10.11
N GLN A 119 -5.53 -0.69 -10.60
CA GLN A 119 -5.03 -1.83 -9.83
C GLN A 119 -4.32 -1.42 -8.54
N TYR A 120 -3.57 -0.32 -8.57
CA TYR A 120 -2.92 0.24 -7.39
C TYR A 120 -3.96 0.60 -6.31
N ILE A 121 -5.04 1.29 -6.67
CA ILE A 121 -6.11 1.67 -5.73
C ILE A 121 -6.76 0.44 -5.09
N HIS A 122 -7.17 -0.55 -5.89
CA HIS A 122 -7.76 -1.80 -5.37
C HIS A 122 -6.81 -2.49 -4.38
N ARG A 123 -5.55 -2.67 -4.78
CA ARG A 123 -4.54 -3.35 -3.96
C ARG A 123 -4.23 -2.57 -2.67
N SER A 124 -4.27 -1.25 -2.69
CA SER A 124 -4.07 -0.44 -1.48
C SER A 124 -5.17 -0.70 -0.45
N TYR A 125 -6.44 -0.83 -0.85
CA TYR A 125 -7.51 -1.23 0.06
C TYR A 125 -7.34 -2.68 0.55
N GLU A 126 -6.95 -3.59 -0.32
CA GLU A 126 -6.65 -4.99 0.05
C GLU A 126 -5.51 -5.05 1.08
N ILE A 127 -4.43 -4.28 0.89
CA ILE A 127 -3.27 -4.21 1.81
C ILE A 127 -3.67 -3.64 3.17
N ASN A 128 -4.57 -2.64 3.22
CA ASN A 128 -5.11 -2.14 4.49
C ASN A 128 -5.73 -3.28 5.31
N LEU A 129 -6.50 -4.15 4.66
CA LEU A 129 -7.11 -5.32 5.30
C LEU A 129 -6.06 -6.36 5.70
N ILE A 130 -5.12 -6.68 4.81
CA ILE A 130 -4.05 -7.66 5.07
C ILE A 130 -3.24 -7.25 6.30
N VAL A 131 -2.80 -6.00 6.40
CA VAL A 131 -2.00 -5.56 7.54
C VAL A 131 -2.83 -5.47 8.82
N ALA A 132 -4.11 -5.09 8.74
CA ALA A 132 -5.00 -5.11 9.89
C ALA A 132 -5.23 -6.55 10.41
N ILE A 133 -5.37 -7.53 9.51
CA ILE A 133 -5.40 -8.95 9.86
C ILE A 133 -4.08 -9.36 10.52
N ALA A 134 -2.95 -8.96 9.96
CA ALA A 134 -1.63 -9.28 10.50
C ALA A 134 -1.45 -8.75 11.94
N ILE A 135 -1.91 -7.53 12.22
CA ILE A 135 -1.84 -6.90 13.54
C ILE A 135 -2.80 -7.55 14.55
N VAL A 136 -4.02 -7.92 14.13
CA VAL A 136 -5.05 -8.45 15.03
C VAL A 136 -4.90 -9.95 15.28
N TYR A 137 -4.52 -10.71 14.25
CA TYR A 137 -4.48 -12.18 14.26
C TYR A 137 -3.08 -12.77 14.19
N GLY A 138 -2.03 -11.96 13.97
CA GLY A 138 -0.67 -12.47 13.78
C GLY A 138 -0.51 -13.30 12.50
N ARG A 139 -1.37 -13.08 11.49
CA ARG A 139 -1.41 -13.90 10.27
C ARG A 139 -1.11 -13.09 9.02
N ALA A 140 -0.13 -13.57 8.25
CA ALA A 140 0.21 -13.00 6.95
C ALA A 140 -0.68 -13.60 5.84
N CYS A 141 -1.62 -12.79 5.36
CA CYS A 141 -2.44 -13.09 4.18
C CYS A 141 -1.86 -12.40 2.94
N ASP A 142 -2.24 -12.84 1.75
CA ASP A 142 -1.85 -12.21 0.48
C ASP A 142 -3.01 -12.32 -0.52
N PHE A 143 -3.20 -11.29 -1.34
CA PHE A 143 -4.22 -11.25 -2.39
C PHE A 143 -3.88 -12.12 -3.62
N ARG A 144 -2.73 -12.83 -3.65
CA ARG A 144 -2.35 -13.76 -4.73
C ARG A 144 -3.19 -15.05 -4.82
N GLY A 145 -4.47 -14.98 -4.49
CA GLY A 145 -5.43 -16.06 -4.66
C GLY A 145 -5.74 -16.37 -6.12
N ARG A 146 -6.59 -17.38 -6.34
CA ARG A 146 -6.93 -17.88 -7.69
C ARG A 146 -8.05 -17.10 -8.35
N GLU A 147 -8.91 -16.47 -7.56
CA GLU A 147 -10.09 -15.77 -8.00
C GLU A 147 -9.77 -14.29 -8.23
N LEU A 148 -10.10 -13.81 -9.42
CA LEU A 148 -10.14 -12.38 -9.73
C LEU A 148 -11.36 -12.14 -10.62
N ARG A 149 -12.34 -11.43 -10.06
CA ARG A 149 -13.52 -10.97 -10.81
C ARG A 149 -13.56 -9.46 -10.80
N GLN A 150 -13.92 -8.87 -11.93
CA GLN A 150 -14.07 -7.42 -12.07
C GLN A 150 -15.39 -7.12 -12.76
N MET A 151 -16.05 -6.08 -12.29
CA MET A 151 -17.31 -5.62 -12.86
C MET A 151 -17.40 -4.10 -12.86
N GLN A 152 -18.06 -3.57 -13.88
CA GLN A 152 -18.27 -2.13 -14.03
C GLN A 152 -19.60 -1.74 -13.41
N LEU A 153 -19.58 -0.76 -12.51
CA LEU A 153 -20.78 -0.19 -11.92
C LEU A 153 -21.19 1.07 -12.68
N PRO A 154 -22.49 1.27 -12.96
CA PRO A 154 -23.63 0.51 -12.41
C PRO A 154 -24.09 -0.72 -13.23
N PHE A 155 -23.41 -1.06 -14.33
CA PHE A 155 -23.88 -2.05 -15.31
C PHE A 155 -23.98 -3.50 -14.78
N SER A 156 -23.36 -3.82 -13.64
CA SER A 156 -23.40 -5.14 -12.97
C SER A 156 -23.82 -5.04 -11.49
N ASN A 157 -24.96 -4.41 -11.21
CA ASN A 157 -25.35 -4.07 -9.85
C ASN A 157 -25.80 -5.28 -8.99
N GLU A 158 -26.35 -6.35 -9.58
CA GLU A 158 -26.92 -7.46 -8.80
C GLU A 158 -25.87 -8.24 -7.99
N GLU A 159 -24.79 -8.69 -8.64
CA GLU A 159 -23.70 -9.42 -7.97
C GLU A 159 -23.00 -8.53 -6.92
N TYR A 160 -22.81 -7.24 -7.22
CA TYR A 160 -22.30 -6.27 -6.27
C TYR A 160 -23.22 -6.12 -5.04
N LEU A 161 -24.53 -5.94 -5.26
CA LEU A 161 -25.52 -5.82 -4.17
C LEU A 161 -25.59 -7.11 -3.34
N GLU A 162 -25.52 -8.28 -3.98
CA GLU A 162 -25.48 -9.57 -3.28
C GLU A 162 -24.22 -9.69 -2.43
N PHE A 163 -23.05 -9.40 -3.01
CA PHE A 163 -21.78 -9.47 -2.31
C PHE A 163 -21.79 -8.55 -1.08
N THR A 164 -22.14 -7.27 -1.27
CA THR A 164 -22.15 -6.28 -0.19
C THR A 164 -23.16 -6.60 0.92
N ARG A 165 -24.36 -7.10 0.59
CA ARG A 165 -25.35 -7.56 1.58
C ARG A 165 -24.88 -8.77 2.37
N SER A 166 -24.10 -9.66 1.75
CA SER A 166 -23.56 -10.83 2.44
C SER A 166 -22.32 -10.52 3.30
N SER A 167 -21.67 -9.38 3.07
CA SER A 167 -20.49 -8.92 3.83
C SER A 167 -20.85 -8.05 5.04
N LEU A 168 -22.05 -8.22 5.62
CA LEU A 168 -22.49 -7.43 6.76
C LEU A 168 -21.58 -7.64 7.98
N LYS A 169 -21.37 -6.55 8.71
CA LYS A 169 -20.39 -6.46 9.77
C LYS A 169 -20.76 -7.37 10.95
N ASP A 170 -19.84 -8.26 11.31
CA ASP A 170 -19.89 -8.97 12.59
C ASP A 170 -19.42 -8.06 13.74
N GLU A 171 -20.07 -8.13 14.90
CA GLU A 171 -19.79 -7.29 16.07
C GLU A 171 -18.75 -7.90 17.03
N THR A 172 -18.01 -8.94 16.63
CA THR A 172 -16.94 -9.48 17.49
C THR A 172 -15.90 -8.43 17.87
N THR A 173 -15.29 -8.58 19.06
CA THR A 173 -14.18 -7.72 19.52
C THR A 173 -13.02 -7.67 18.52
N ARG A 174 -12.74 -8.78 17.82
CA ARG A 174 -11.69 -8.81 16.79
C ARG A 174 -12.09 -8.01 15.56
N THR A 175 -13.33 -8.12 15.09
CA THR A 175 -13.85 -7.31 13.97
C THR A 175 -13.86 -5.82 14.31
N VAL A 176 -14.23 -5.46 15.55
CA VAL A 176 -14.15 -4.07 16.04
C VAL A 176 -12.71 -3.54 16.00
N ARG A 177 -11.73 -4.33 16.46
CA ARG A 177 -10.30 -3.96 16.37
C ARG A 177 -9.82 -3.84 14.92
N LEU A 178 -10.26 -4.74 14.05
CA LEU A 178 -9.97 -4.71 12.62
C LEU A 178 -10.44 -3.40 11.99
N VAL A 179 -11.70 -3.02 12.23
CA VAL A 179 -12.28 -1.77 11.75
C VAL A 179 -11.56 -0.56 12.34
N HIS A 180 -11.12 -0.61 13.60
CA HIS A 180 -10.31 0.45 14.19
C HIS A 180 -9.01 0.68 13.42
N TYR A 181 -8.30 -0.39 13.05
CA TYR A 181 -7.08 -0.27 12.24
C TYR A 181 -7.37 0.20 10.81
N LEU A 182 -8.42 -0.32 10.17
CA LEU A 182 -8.82 0.11 8.83
C LEU A 182 -9.08 1.62 8.74
N LYS A 183 -9.59 2.24 9.82
CA LYS A 183 -9.80 3.70 9.88
C LYS A 183 -8.51 4.53 9.86
N ILE A 184 -7.38 3.96 10.27
CA ILE A 184 -6.11 4.70 10.40
C ILE A 184 -5.05 4.28 9.38
N ILE A 185 -5.19 3.13 8.73
CA ILE A 185 -4.24 2.65 7.72
C ILE A 185 -4.62 3.22 6.36
N ASN A 186 -3.63 3.77 5.65
CA ASN A 186 -3.81 4.29 4.30
C ASN A 186 -2.68 3.84 3.36
N SER A 187 -2.81 2.66 2.76
CA SER A 187 -1.80 2.12 1.83
C SER A 187 -1.84 2.75 0.43
N LEU A 188 -2.65 3.79 0.19
CA LEU A 188 -2.49 4.66 -0.98
C LEU A 188 -1.28 5.59 -0.84
N ASP A 189 -0.80 5.81 0.39
CA ASP A 189 0.52 6.41 0.61
C ASP A 189 1.61 5.34 0.38
N PRO A 190 2.56 5.54 -0.55
CA PRO A 190 3.60 4.55 -0.83
C PRO A 190 4.49 4.23 0.36
N TRP A 191 4.71 5.16 1.30
CA TRP A 191 5.51 4.90 2.50
C TRP A 191 4.77 3.93 3.44
N VAL A 192 3.47 4.13 3.61
CA VAL A 192 2.60 3.23 4.37
C VAL A 192 2.55 1.87 3.70
N ASN A 193 2.34 1.83 2.39
CA ASN A 193 2.30 0.60 1.59
C ASN A 193 3.60 -0.22 1.75
N LYS A 194 4.76 0.42 1.57
CA LYS A 194 6.08 -0.25 1.70
C LYS A 194 6.31 -0.76 3.12
N ALA A 195 5.99 0.03 4.16
CA ALA A 195 6.12 -0.42 5.55
C ALA A 195 5.21 -1.64 5.83
N ASN A 196 3.97 -1.61 5.34
CA ASN A 196 3.02 -2.72 5.47
C ASN A 196 3.54 -3.99 4.80
N TYR A 197 4.09 -3.88 3.60
CA TYR A 197 4.68 -5.00 2.88
C TYR A 197 5.76 -5.71 3.71
N TYR A 198 6.76 -4.97 4.21
CA TYR A 198 7.84 -5.56 4.99
C TYR A 198 7.36 -6.14 6.32
N TYR A 199 6.41 -5.50 6.99
CA TYR A 199 5.86 -6.03 8.24
C TYR A 199 5.10 -7.35 8.03
N VAL A 200 4.21 -7.40 7.03
CA VAL A 200 3.47 -8.63 6.69
C VAL A 200 4.44 -9.74 6.26
N ARG A 201 5.47 -9.39 5.48
CA ARG A 201 6.52 -10.32 5.07
C ARG A 201 7.30 -10.87 6.27
N ALA A 202 7.63 -10.04 7.25
CA ALA A 202 8.30 -10.48 8.48
C ALA A 202 7.47 -11.54 9.23
N ILE A 203 6.15 -11.37 9.31
CA ILE A 203 5.24 -12.34 9.92
C ILE A 203 5.22 -13.66 9.14
N ASP A 204 5.11 -13.61 7.81
CA ASP A 204 5.14 -14.81 6.96
C ASP A 204 6.46 -15.59 7.14
N LEU A 205 7.59 -14.89 7.14
CA LEU A 205 8.92 -15.49 7.33
C LEU A 205 9.06 -16.11 8.72
N ARG A 206 8.65 -15.40 9.76
CA ARG A 206 8.64 -15.91 11.14
C ARG A 206 7.81 -17.19 11.26
N ASN A 207 6.61 -17.22 10.69
CA ASN A 207 5.72 -18.40 10.74
C ASN A 207 6.31 -19.63 10.02
N ARG A 208 7.31 -19.43 9.18
CA ARG A 208 8.05 -20.47 8.46
C ARG A 208 9.45 -20.72 9.05
N ASN A 209 9.75 -20.14 10.21
CA ASN A 209 11.04 -20.23 10.92
C ASN A 209 12.24 -19.58 10.21
N PHE A 210 12.01 -18.65 9.28
CA PHE A 210 13.05 -17.82 8.64
C PHE A 210 13.31 -16.54 9.47
N PHE A 211 13.87 -16.71 10.66
CA PHE A 211 13.95 -15.64 11.66
C PHE A 211 14.92 -14.51 11.27
N GLU A 212 16.04 -14.81 10.60
CA GLU A 212 17.01 -13.78 10.19
C GLU A 212 16.44 -12.86 9.11
N GLU A 213 15.76 -13.43 8.12
CA GLU A 213 15.07 -12.69 7.08
C GLU A 213 13.89 -11.92 7.65
N ALA A 214 13.20 -12.48 8.65
CA ALA A 214 12.14 -11.79 9.37
C ALA A 214 12.68 -10.54 10.10
N ILE A 215 13.81 -10.67 10.79
CA ILE A 215 14.52 -9.55 11.44
C ILE A 215 14.91 -8.47 10.43
N THR A 216 15.42 -8.87 9.26
CA THR A 216 15.75 -7.94 8.18
C THR A 216 14.50 -7.17 7.69
N CYS A 217 13.37 -7.87 7.53
CA CYS A 217 12.12 -7.24 7.14
C CYS A 217 11.58 -6.29 8.23
N LEU A 218 11.73 -6.63 9.50
CA LEU A 218 11.38 -5.73 10.60
C LEU A 218 12.25 -4.47 10.62
N ASP A 219 13.56 -4.58 10.42
CA ASP A 219 14.44 -3.41 10.33
C ASP A 219 14.07 -2.50 9.15
N ASN A 220 13.75 -3.09 7.99
CA ASN A 220 13.27 -2.35 6.83
C ASN A 220 11.94 -1.63 7.10
N THR A 221 11.02 -2.26 7.84
CA THR A 221 9.76 -1.62 8.26
C THR A 221 10.06 -0.34 9.04
N VAL A 222 10.94 -0.43 10.05
CA VAL A 222 11.32 0.71 10.89
C VAL A 222 12.10 1.76 10.09
N ASP A 223 12.94 1.33 9.16
CA ASP A 223 13.71 2.23 8.31
C ASP A 223 12.83 3.07 7.39
N ILE A 224 11.82 2.47 6.76
CA ILE A 224 10.83 3.17 5.94
C ILE A 224 10.09 4.23 6.77
N ILE A 225 9.72 3.89 8.01
CA ILE A 225 9.04 4.83 8.91
C ILE A 225 9.94 6.02 9.26
N ILE A 226 11.22 5.78 9.51
CA ILE A 226 12.22 6.83 9.75
C ILE A 226 12.40 7.69 8.50
N GLN A 227 12.52 7.07 7.32
CA GLN A 227 12.65 7.80 6.06
C GLN A 227 11.42 8.68 5.76
N TYR A 228 10.21 8.17 6.03
CA TYR A 228 8.98 8.95 5.95
C TYR A 228 9.02 10.19 6.85
N LEU A 229 9.41 10.03 8.12
CA LEU A 229 9.53 11.15 9.05
C LEU A 229 10.55 12.18 8.55
N LYS A 230 11.71 11.72 8.10
CA LYS A 230 12.76 12.59 7.55
C LYS A 230 12.26 13.39 6.36
N PHE A 231 11.56 12.73 5.44
CA PHE A 231 10.97 13.38 4.28
C PHE A 231 9.96 14.45 4.70
N LYS A 232 9.00 14.11 5.58
CA LYS A 232 7.96 15.02 6.05
C LYS A 232 8.48 16.20 6.86
N LYS A 233 9.52 15.98 7.68
CA LYS A 233 10.09 16.98 8.59
C LYS A 233 11.35 17.65 8.06
N LYS A 234 11.83 17.25 6.88
CA LYS A 234 13.09 17.70 6.27
C LYS A 234 14.30 17.51 7.22
N ILE A 235 14.34 16.38 7.92
CA ILE A 235 15.42 16.04 8.88
C ILE A 235 16.60 15.42 8.10
N PRO A 236 17.85 15.84 8.35
CA PRO A 236 19.02 15.27 7.69
C PRO A 236 19.24 13.79 8.05
N THR A 237 19.94 13.04 7.19
CA THR A 237 20.34 11.68 7.51
C THR A 237 21.41 11.68 8.59
N LEU A 238 21.13 11.00 9.71
CA LEU A 238 22.05 10.82 10.83
C LEU A 238 22.19 9.33 11.15
N HIS A 239 23.03 9.00 12.14
CA HIS A 239 23.17 7.63 12.62
C HIS A 239 21.85 7.07 13.17
N ARG A 240 21.66 5.74 13.04
CA ARG A 240 20.41 5.04 13.38
C ARG A 240 19.95 5.29 14.82
N ASN A 241 20.86 5.29 15.78
CA ASN A 241 20.57 5.57 17.19
C ASN A 241 20.00 6.98 17.42
N ILE A 242 20.41 7.97 16.63
CA ILE A 242 19.84 9.33 16.69
C ILE A 242 18.45 9.32 16.04
N MET A 243 18.31 8.68 14.87
CA MET A 243 17.03 8.63 14.16
C MET A 243 15.94 7.86 14.92
N ILE A 244 16.29 6.87 15.75
CA ILE A 244 15.33 6.19 16.64
C ILE A 244 14.76 7.17 17.68
N LYS A 245 15.55 8.14 18.16
CA LYS A 245 15.06 9.18 19.08
C LYS A 245 14.05 10.12 18.43
N ASP A 246 14.11 10.29 17.10
CA ASP A 246 13.09 11.06 16.38
C ASP A 246 11.72 10.35 16.40
N LEU A 247 11.69 9.00 16.40
CA LEU A 247 10.44 8.24 16.60
C LEU A 247 9.84 8.52 17.97
N GLN A 248 10.67 8.57 19.02
CA GLN A 248 10.22 8.93 20.35
C GLN A 248 9.64 10.34 20.40
N LYS A 249 10.37 11.32 19.84
CA LYS A 249 9.98 12.73 19.86
C LYS A 249 8.70 13.00 19.06
N GLU A 250 8.62 12.47 17.84
CA GLU A 250 7.55 12.81 16.89
C GLU A 250 6.32 11.90 17.02
N MET A 251 6.50 10.63 17.41
CA MET A 251 5.41 9.64 17.49
C MET A 251 5.09 9.17 18.92
N GLY A 252 5.88 9.57 19.92
CA GLY A 252 5.66 9.15 21.31
C GLY A 252 5.95 7.67 21.56
N VAL A 253 6.96 7.13 20.87
CA VAL A 253 7.50 5.79 21.13
C VAL A 253 8.23 5.80 22.48
N ASN A 254 8.02 4.77 23.30
CA ASN A 254 8.61 4.71 24.65
C ASN A 254 10.08 4.24 24.62
N ASN A 255 10.82 4.48 25.71
CA ASN A 255 12.24 4.12 25.80
C ASN A 255 12.50 2.63 25.58
N LYS A 256 11.66 1.76 26.13
CA LYS A 256 11.83 0.30 26.01
C LYS A 256 11.74 -0.16 24.55
N VAL A 257 10.78 0.39 23.81
CA VAL A 257 10.65 0.13 22.38
C VAL A 257 11.89 0.66 21.63
N CYS A 258 12.40 1.84 21.98
CA CYS A 258 13.64 2.36 21.38
C CYS A 258 14.85 1.43 21.62
N GLU A 259 15.00 0.88 22.82
CA GLU A 259 16.04 -0.11 23.15
C GLU A 259 15.90 -1.37 22.29
N ASP A 260 14.68 -1.87 22.12
CA ASP A 260 14.41 -3.03 21.27
C ASP A 260 14.71 -2.73 19.79
N LEU A 261 14.49 -1.50 19.32
CA LEU A 261 14.83 -1.08 17.96
C LEU A 261 16.35 -0.96 17.75
N GLU A 262 17.10 -0.51 18.75
CA GLU A 262 18.57 -0.52 18.70
C GLU A 262 19.09 -1.96 18.67
N ARG A 263 18.47 -2.85 19.46
CA ARG A 263 18.77 -4.28 19.46
C ARG A 263 18.47 -4.93 18.10
N LEU A 264 17.33 -4.62 17.50
CA LEU A 264 16.94 -5.05 16.16
C LEU A 264 18.01 -4.68 15.12
N TYR A 265 18.47 -3.43 15.12
CA TYR A 265 19.52 -2.98 14.21
C TYR A 265 20.84 -3.74 14.42
N LEU A 266 21.23 -3.96 15.69
CA LEU A 266 22.41 -4.77 16.00
C LEU A 266 22.30 -6.21 15.52
N LEU A 267 21.14 -6.85 15.68
CA LEU A 267 20.90 -8.21 15.18
C LEU A 267 21.00 -8.26 13.66
N ARG A 268 20.34 -7.34 12.96
CA ARG A 268 20.41 -7.24 11.49
C ARG A 268 21.85 -7.03 11.00
N CYS A 269 22.63 -6.16 11.65
CA CYS A 269 24.03 -5.93 11.27
C CYS A 269 24.94 -7.14 11.55
N LYS A 270 24.77 -7.84 12.68
CA LYS A 270 25.68 -8.92 13.08
C LYS A 270 25.37 -10.27 12.41
N PHE A 271 24.11 -10.55 12.13
CA PHE A 271 23.68 -11.88 11.69
C PHE A 271 23.25 -11.85 10.22
N SER A 272 22.32 -10.95 9.86
CA SER A 272 21.78 -10.93 8.50
C SER A 272 22.72 -10.30 7.47
N ALA A 273 23.50 -9.28 7.85
CA ALA A 273 24.43 -8.61 6.93
C ALA A 273 25.80 -9.31 6.83
N HIS A 274 26.16 -10.17 7.80
CA HIS A 274 27.44 -10.88 7.85
C HIS A 274 27.25 -12.37 8.22
N PRO A 275 26.60 -13.19 7.37
CA PRO A 275 26.21 -14.56 7.69
C PRO A 275 27.38 -15.46 8.10
N ALA A 276 28.57 -15.20 7.56
CA ALA A 276 29.79 -15.97 7.81
C ALA A 276 30.29 -15.94 9.28
N GLN A 277 29.81 -15.02 10.10
CA GLN A 277 30.18 -14.91 11.52
C GLN A 277 29.13 -15.49 12.47
N SER A 278 28.06 -16.08 11.94
CA SER A 278 26.92 -16.56 12.72
C SER A 278 26.81 -18.09 12.74
N LYS A 279 26.40 -18.63 13.89
CA LYS A 279 25.78 -19.95 13.97
C LYS A 279 24.29 -19.79 13.64
N TRP A 280 23.99 -19.56 12.36
CA TRP A 280 22.63 -19.28 11.88
C TRP A 280 21.61 -20.34 12.33
N TRP A 281 22.04 -21.59 12.51
CA TRP A 281 21.20 -22.69 12.98
C TRP A 281 20.77 -22.57 14.45
N ASP A 282 21.50 -21.85 15.31
CA ASP A 282 21.17 -21.63 16.73
C ASP A 282 20.50 -20.25 16.95
N PHE A 283 20.34 -19.42 15.91
CA PHE A 283 19.93 -18.01 16.05
C PHE A 283 18.62 -17.84 16.82
N SER A 284 17.60 -18.63 16.48
CA SER A 284 16.30 -18.58 17.13
C SER A 284 16.33 -19.10 18.56
N GLU A 285 17.21 -20.03 18.89
CA GLU A 285 17.33 -20.57 20.27
C GLU A 285 18.05 -19.56 21.18
N ILE A 286 19.04 -18.84 20.65
CA ILE A 286 19.81 -17.85 21.42
C ILE A 286 19.01 -16.57 21.67
N TYR A 287 18.12 -16.20 20.74
CA TYR A 287 17.45 -14.90 20.73
C TYR A 287 15.91 -14.99 20.75
N GLU A 288 15.32 -16.12 21.14
CA GLU A 288 13.86 -16.33 21.10
C GLU A 288 13.08 -15.18 21.78
N ASP A 289 13.44 -14.88 23.03
CA ASP A 289 12.82 -13.81 23.82
C ASP A 289 13.04 -12.42 23.20
N ASP A 290 14.23 -12.19 22.64
CA ASP A 290 14.58 -10.94 21.96
C ASP A 290 13.70 -10.75 20.72
N ILE A 291 13.54 -11.80 19.89
CA ILE A 291 12.76 -11.78 18.65
C ILE A 291 11.30 -11.44 18.96
N ASP A 292 10.71 -12.10 19.95
CA ASP A 292 9.31 -11.87 20.33
C ASP A 292 9.05 -10.44 20.81
N ASN A 293 9.95 -9.89 21.62
CA ASN A 293 9.85 -8.51 22.08
C ASN A 293 10.04 -7.53 20.92
N ILE A 294 11.00 -7.77 20.04
CA ILE A 294 11.23 -6.95 18.84
C ILE A 294 9.98 -6.93 17.94
N PHE A 295 9.33 -8.06 17.69
CA PHE A 295 8.08 -8.10 16.91
C PHE A 295 6.99 -7.21 17.51
N ARG A 296 6.78 -7.28 18.83
CA ARG A 296 5.81 -6.44 19.55
C ARG A 296 6.19 -4.96 19.48
N SER A 297 7.46 -4.64 19.64
CA SER A 297 8.00 -3.28 19.59
C SER A 297 7.88 -2.66 18.19
N VAL A 298 8.16 -3.42 17.12
CA VAL A 298 7.96 -2.96 15.74
C VAL A 298 6.47 -2.82 15.40
N GLN A 299 5.61 -3.73 15.85
CA GLN A 299 4.16 -3.58 15.71
C GLN A 299 3.66 -2.29 16.39
N ASN A 300 4.17 -1.97 17.58
CA ASN A 300 3.83 -0.72 18.28
C ASN A 300 4.24 0.50 17.44
N VAL A 301 5.47 0.52 16.94
CA VAL A 301 5.98 1.59 16.08
C VAL A 301 5.16 1.73 14.81
N LEU A 302 4.77 0.62 14.17
CA LEU A 302 3.92 0.62 12.98
C LEU A 302 2.53 1.22 13.27
N VAL A 303 1.91 0.85 14.39
CA VAL A 303 0.62 1.44 14.81
C VAL A 303 0.76 2.93 15.12
N LYS A 304 1.86 3.34 15.78
CA LYS A 304 2.17 4.75 16.03
C LYS A 304 2.39 5.53 14.74
N PHE A 305 3.01 4.90 13.75
CA PHE A 305 3.17 5.46 12.42
C PHE A 305 1.82 5.69 11.73
N PHE A 306 0.90 4.73 11.75
CA PHE A 306 -0.46 4.94 11.22
C PHE A 306 -1.19 6.08 11.93
N GLN A 307 -1.10 6.14 13.26
CA GLN A 307 -1.69 7.25 14.03
C GLN A 307 -1.07 8.61 13.70
N TYR A 308 0.22 8.64 13.38
CA TYR A 308 0.92 9.84 12.95
C TYR A 308 0.54 10.23 11.53
N GLU A 309 0.58 9.30 10.57
CA GLU A 309 0.16 9.52 9.18
C GLU A 309 -1.29 10.01 9.14
N ASN A 310 -2.21 9.36 9.83
CA ASN A 310 -3.63 9.73 9.84
C ASN A 310 -3.88 11.16 10.34
N ARG A 311 -3.03 11.69 11.25
CA ARG A 311 -3.11 13.08 11.74
C ARG A 311 -2.43 14.09 10.83
N ASN A 312 -1.56 13.64 9.93
CA ASN A 312 -0.72 14.47 9.05
C ASN A 312 -0.88 14.01 7.58
N ARG A 313 -2.06 13.49 7.25
CA ARG A 313 -2.33 12.80 5.99
C ARG A 313 -2.30 13.79 4.84
N ASN A 314 -1.66 13.38 3.74
CA ASN A 314 -1.66 14.14 2.49
C ASN A 314 -2.54 13.50 1.42
N ILE A 315 -2.64 12.17 1.41
CA ILE A 315 -3.35 11.40 0.39
C ILE A 315 -4.68 10.94 0.97
N GLU A 316 -5.80 11.47 0.49
CA GLU A 316 -7.14 11.09 0.97
C GLU A 316 -7.52 9.68 0.48
N PRO A 317 -7.83 8.71 1.37
CA PRO A 317 -8.17 7.36 0.93
C PRO A 317 -9.55 7.22 0.26
N ASN A 318 -10.50 8.13 0.50
CA ASN A 318 -11.83 8.06 -0.10
C ASN A 318 -12.26 9.46 -0.58
N PRO A 319 -11.68 9.95 -1.69
CA PRO A 319 -12.02 11.28 -2.21
C PRO A 319 -13.46 11.32 -2.74
N GLU A 320 -14.11 12.48 -2.58
CA GLU A 320 -15.40 12.75 -3.22
C GLU A 320 -15.27 12.90 -4.74
N ASN A 321 -14.10 13.36 -5.20
CA ASN A 321 -13.78 13.58 -6.61
C ASN A 321 -12.44 12.92 -6.96
N TRP A 322 -12.49 11.84 -7.71
CA TRP A 322 -11.33 11.05 -8.12
C TRP A 322 -10.49 11.74 -9.21
N THR A 323 -11.09 12.56 -10.05
CA THR A 323 -10.36 13.37 -11.03
C THR A 323 -9.47 14.40 -10.33
N GLU A 324 -10.02 15.15 -9.38
CA GLU A 324 -9.24 16.09 -8.56
C GLU A 324 -8.15 15.36 -7.77
N TRP A 325 -8.51 14.21 -7.17
CA TRP A 325 -7.55 13.37 -6.46
C TRP A 325 -6.41 12.90 -7.36
N PHE A 326 -6.71 12.46 -8.59
CA PHE A 326 -5.69 12.06 -9.55
C PHE A 326 -4.75 13.23 -9.85
N CYS A 327 -5.27 14.41 -10.18
CA CYS A 327 -4.43 15.58 -10.47
C CYS A 327 -3.51 15.97 -9.31
N GLN A 328 -3.94 15.77 -8.07
CA GLN A 328 -3.13 16.06 -6.88
C GLN A 328 -2.06 14.99 -6.59
N ASN A 329 -2.23 13.76 -7.06
CA ASN A 329 -1.41 12.60 -6.69
C ASN A 329 -0.86 11.81 -7.89
N ALA A 330 -0.91 12.39 -9.10
CA ALA A 330 -0.52 11.71 -10.34
C ALA A 330 0.97 11.34 -10.35
N ASP A 331 1.83 12.16 -9.75
CA ASP A 331 3.26 11.89 -9.58
C ASP A 331 3.49 10.65 -8.69
N VAL A 332 2.75 10.56 -7.59
CA VAL A 332 2.77 9.41 -6.68
C VAL A 332 2.32 8.12 -7.39
N LEU A 333 1.23 8.19 -8.15
CA LEU A 333 0.74 7.06 -8.95
C LEU A 333 1.75 6.65 -10.02
N PHE A 334 2.37 7.60 -10.70
CA PHE A 334 3.35 7.33 -11.74
C PHE A 334 4.59 6.62 -11.20
N ASP A 335 5.11 7.08 -10.05
CA ASP A 335 6.21 6.41 -9.35
C ASP A 335 5.80 4.98 -8.90
N ALA A 336 4.53 4.78 -8.51
CA ALA A 336 4.01 3.47 -8.10
C ALA A 336 3.74 2.50 -9.26
N VAL A 337 3.29 3.01 -10.40
CA VAL A 337 2.91 2.22 -11.60
C VAL A 337 4.12 1.84 -12.43
N TRP A 338 5.00 2.81 -12.72
CA TRP A 338 6.12 2.62 -13.64
C TRP A 338 7.47 2.42 -12.95
N PHE A 339 7.48 2.37 -11.62
CA PHE A 339 8.65 1.96 -10.84
C PHE A 339 9.91 2.83 -11.08
N HIS A 340 9.77 4.07 -11.57
CA HIS A 340 10.91 4.93 -11.92
C HIS A 340 11.81 5.28 -10.74
N ARG A 341 11.29 5.12 -9.52
CA ARG A 341 12.02 5.34 -8.26
C ARG A 341 11.78 4.18 -7.30
N ILE A 342 12.08 2.96 -7.72
CA ILE A 342 12.39 1.91 -6.75
C ILE A 342 13.82 2.19 -6.23
N PRO A 343 14.02 2.47 -4.93
CA PRO A 343 15.36 2.51 -4.35
C PRO A 343 16.06 1.14 -4.42
#